data_AF-A0A7V8VRQ7-F1
#
_entry.id   AF-A0A7V8VRQ7-F1
#
_cell.length_a   1.000
_cell.length_b   1.000
_cell.length_c   1.000
_cell.angle_alpha   90.00
_cell.angle_beta   90.00
_cell.angle_gamma   90.00
#
_symmetry.space_group_name_H-M   'P 1'
#
loop_
_entity.id
_entity.type
_entity.pdbx_description
1 polymer ?
#
loop_
_entity_poly.entity_id
_entity_poly.type
_entity_poly.pdbx_seq_one_letter_code
_entity_poly.pdbx_strand_id
1 'polypeptide(L)'
;MKRRFPIDEDRVYLTGLSMGGGGTLWLGLNRPDIWAAIAAVCPAPPEGTDALAPNALNFPVHFFHGDADPVVPVEVSRSWVQRLRELGTQVDYAEYPGVGHDSWVPAYENGQIFEWFSRFRRDPHPERVRFATERYRYNRAHWVEIDRLTPGTLATIDARLTAPNRLEVTTRDLGAFTLHLAGHPQYSAERPLELRIDGRAIRTRAGEPLSFSRQGNRWAAVPYEPPALAKRPGAEGPISAAIASRHIYVYGTGGDPSPEELEARRAQATQAANWSVDRGPFWGRVMVFPRTIADRDVRPSDLESANLVLFGTRETNSLMARYADRLPLHLDAEAADEYGLLYVFPIEERYVLISSGLPWWRSTRPAPGVAPAPPAPPATPGRRPSPFVGAVVALGLMGLQDFLLFRDSPENVVVEGRFDPTWQVPEADARQLRASGAVTLGSAVPIRTNEER
;
A
#
# COMPACT_ATOMS: atom_id res chain seq x y z
N MET A 1 1.78 21.30 0.95
CA MET A 1 0.69 22.30 0.91
C MET A 1 0.52 22.99 2.25
N LYS A 2 0.14 22.30 3.34
CA LYS A 2 -0.04 22.87 4.69
C LYS A 2 1.12 23.74 5.20
N ARG A 3 2.38 23.33 4.95
CA ARG A 3 3.57 24.14 5.30
C ARG A 3 3.71 25.47 4.54
N ARG A 4 2.95 25.68 3.47
CA ARG A 4 3.09 26.82 2.53
C ARG A 4 1.84 27.69 2.43
N PHE A 5 0.68 27.21 2.86
CA PHE A 5 -0.60 27.90 2.70
C PHE A 5 -1.43 27.78 3.99
N PRO A 6 -2.15 28.84 4.40
CA PRO A 6 -3.09 28.79 5.52
C PRO A 6 -4.33 27.98 5.11
N ILE A 7 -4.35 26.70 5.46
CA ILE A 7 -5.46 25.79 5.17
C ILE A 7 -6.29 25.61 6.43
N ASP A 8 -7.61 25.84 6.34
CA ASP A 8 -8.56 25.39 7.37
C ASP A 8 -8.64 23.85 7.29
N GLU A 9 -8.06 23.17 8.29
CA GLU A 9 -7.99 21.71 8.31
C GLU A 9 -9.35 21.03 8.52
N ASP A 10 -10.36 21.79 8.92
CA ASP A 10 -11.73 21.28 9.08
C ASP A 10 -12.57 21.47 7.81
N ARG A 11 -11.98 22.01 6.75
CA ARG A 11 -12.62 22.27 5.45
C ARG A 11 -11.77 21.78 4.29
N VAL A 12 -11.26 20.56 4.43
CA VAL A 12 -10.55 19.84 3.37
C VAL A 12 -11.51 18.83 2.74
N TYR A 13 -11.74 18.96 1.44
CA TYR A 13 -12.68 18.14 0.67
C TYR A 13 -11.94 17.33 -0.39
N LEU A 14 -12.49 16.19 -0.80
CA LEU A 14 -11.92 15.35 -1.84
C LEU A 14 -12.93 15.03 -2.92
N THR A 15 -12.56 15.25 -4.18
CA THR A 15 -13.36 14.80 -5.32
C THR A 15 -12.49 14.39 -6.50
N GLY A 16 -13.07 13.60 -7.40
CA GLY A 16 -12.44 13.12 -8.61
C GLY A 16 -13.44 12.35 -9.47
N LEU A 17 -13.09 12.17 -10.74
CA LEU A 17 -13.92 11.52 -11.75
C LEU A 17 -13.29 10.22 -12.25
N SER A 18 -14.08 9.21 -12.61
CA SER A 18 -13.62 7.94 -13.18
C SER A 18 -12.56 7.26 -12.30
N MET A 19 -11.34 7.04 -12.80
CA MET A 19 -10.19 6.59 -12.00
C MET A 19 -9.93 7.50 -10.79
N GLY A 20 -10.08 8.81 -10.93
CA GLY A 20 -9.99 9.78 -9.83
C GLY A 20 -11.18 9.72 -8.87
N GLY A 21 -12.36 9.29 -9.31
CA GLY A 21 -13.50 8.99 -8.45
C GLY A 21 -13.23 7.74 -7.62
N GLY A 22 -12.61 6.73 -8.22
CA GLY A 22 -12.06 5.59 -7.49
C GLY A 22 -10.99 5.98 -6.48
N GLY A 23 -10.07 6.86 -6.88
CA GLY A 23 -9.06 7.46 -6.00
C GLY A 23 -9.67 8.27 -4.86
N THR A 24 -10.83 8.90 -5.07
CA THR A 24 -11.59 9.61 -4.03
C THR A 24 -12.05 8.67 -2.94
N LEU A 25 -12.62 7.52 -3.29
CA LEU A 25 -12.98 6.49 -2.32
C LEU A 25 -11.73 5.91 -1.65
N TRP A 26 -10.70 5.56 -2.42
CA TRP A 26 -9.51 4.92 -1.89
C TRP A 26 -8.74 5.81 -0.90
N LEU A 27 -8.47 7.07 -1.25
CA LEU A 27 -7.82 8.04 -0.36
C LEU A 27 -8.75 8.47 0.78
N GLY A 28 -10.03 8.67 0.47
CA GLY A 28 -11.11 8.98 1.42
C GLY A 28 -11.08 8.03 2.62
N LEU A 29 -11.15 6.74 2.32
CA LEU A 29 -11.28 5.67 3.31
C LEU A 29 -9.95 5.31 3.99
N ASN A 30 -8.79 5.52 3.33
CA ASN A 30 -7.48 5.28 3.95
C ASN A 30 -7.00 6.43 4.86
N ARG A 31 -7.62 7.61 4.74
CA ARG A 31 -7.32 8.81 5.55
C ARG A 31 -8.62 9.43 6.05
N PRO A 32 -9.46 8.70 6.80
CA PRO A 32 -10.80 9.19 7.13
C PRO A 32 -10.81 10.43 8.04
N ASP A 33 -9.65 10.78 8.60
CA ASP A 33 -9.44 11.80 9.60
C ASP A 33 -9.06 13.17 9.05
N ILE A 34 -8.88 13.29 7.73
CA ILE A 34 -8.49 14.55 7.07
C ILE A 34 -9.62 15.21 6.30
N TRP A 35 -10.72 14.50 6.03
CA TRP A 35 -11.78 14.98 5.15
C TRP A 35 -12.97 15.54 5.92
N ALA A 36 -13.47 16.69 5.49
CA ALA A 36 -14.77 17.20 5.91
C ALA A 36 -15.92 16.49 5.18
N ALA A 37 -15.71 16.14 3.90
CA ALA A 37 -16.60 15.35 3.06
C ALA A 37 -15.86 14.91 1.79
N ILE A 38 -16.35 13.86 1.12
CA ILE A 38 -15.83 13.41 -0.18
C ILE A 38 -16.96 13.28 -1.21
N ALA A 39 -16.65 13.50 -2.49
CA ALA A 39 -17.61 13.36 -3.57
C ALA A 39 -16.98 12.60 -4.76
N ALA A 40 -17.49 11.40 -5.05
CA ALA A 40 -16.97 10.52 -6.08
C ALA A 40 -17.85 10.55 -7.34
N VAL A 41 -17.27 10.89 -8.49
CA VAL A 41 -17.98 10.98 -9.78
C VAL A 41 -17.59 9.78 -10.65
N CYS A 42 -18.59 9.04 -11.14
CA CYS A 42 -18.45 7.78 -11.90
C CYS A 42 -17.28 6.89 -11.44
N PRO A 43 -17.18 6.54 -10.15
CA PRO A 43 -15.95 6.02 -9.56
C PRO A 43 -15.56 4.64 -10.06
N ALA A 44 -14.28 4.47 -10.41
CA ALA A 44 -13.63 3.18 -10.67
C ALA A 44 -12.62 2.83 -9.56
N PRO A 45 -13.08 2.43 -8.35
CA PRO A 45 -12.19 2.19 -7.22
C PRO A 45 -11.28 0.97 -7.48
N PRO A 46 -10.04 1.00 -6.96
CA PRO A 46 -9.19 -0.20 -6.92
C PRO A 46 -9.90 -1.36 -6.20
N GLU A 47 -9.57 -2.59 -6.58
CA GLU A 47 -10.05 -3.80 -5.91
C GLU A 47 -9.69 -3.78 -4.41
N GLY A 48 -10.59 -4.33 -3.58
CA GLY A 48 -10.46 -4.35 -2.12
C GLY A 48 -10.79 -3.04 -1.40
N THR A 49 -11.09 -1.95 -2.13
CA THR A 49 -11.47 -0.67 -1.50
C THR A 49 -12.75 -0.80 -0.65
N ASP A 50 -13.65 -1.73 -1.00
CA ASP A 50 -14.89 -2.00 -0.29
C ASP A 50 -14.69 -2.49 1.15
N ALA A 51 -13.60 -3.21 1.43
CA ALA A 51 -13.23 -3.61 2.79
C ALA A 51 -13.00 -2.41 3.72
N LEU A 52 -12.70 -1.23 3.16
CA LEU A 52 -12.45 0.01 3.89
C LEU A 52 -13.71 0.85 4.09
N ALA A 53 -14.87 0.44 3.56
CA ALA A 53 -16.13 1.20 3.66
C ALA A 53 -16.51 1.62 5.11
N PRO A 54 -16.26 0.82 6.17
CA PRO A 54 -16.54 1.25 7.55
C PRO A 54 -15.82 2.53 7.98
N ASN A 55 -14.73 2.90 7.32
CA ASN A 55 -13.93 4.09 7.63
C ASN A 55 -14.66 5.40 7.26
N ALA A 56 -15.73 5.34 6.45
CA ALA A 56 -16.49 6.51 6.05
C ALA A 56 -17.44 7.06 7.13
N LEU A 57 -17.58 6.39 8.27
CA LEU A 57 -18.61 6.67 9.27
C LEU A 57 -18.71 8.16 9.68
N ASN A 58 -17.59 8.87 9.71
CA ASN A 58 -17.46 10.21 10.28
C ASN A 58 -17.38 11.35 9.26
N PHE A 59 -17.64 11.08 7.97
CA PHE A 59 -17.76 12.15 6.97
C PHE A 59 -18.83 11.83 5.91
N PRO A 60 -19.52 12.83 5.37
CA PRO A 60 -20.48 12.64 4.28
C PRO A 60 -19.82 12.22 2.96
N VAL A 61 -20.52 11.38 2.19
CA VAL A 61 -20.10 10.92 0.86
C VAL A 61 -21.17 11.26 -0.18
N HIS A 62 -20.81 11.89 -1.29
CA HIS A 62 -21.71 12.12 -2.42
C HIS A 62 -21.26 11.29 -3.63
N PHE A 63 -22.19 10.57 -4.27
CA PHE A 63 -21.95 9.91 -5.55
C PHE A 63 -22.67 10.63 -6.69
N PHE A 64 -21.99 10.76 -7.83
CA PHE A 64 -22.55 11.27 -9.07
C PHE A 64 -22.30 10.24 -10.18
N HIS A 65 -23.33 9.88 -10.96
CA HIS A 65 -23.17 8.90 -12.04
C HIS A 65 -24.21 9.10 -13.14
N GLY A 66 -23.84 8.84 -14.39
CA GLY A 66 -24.80 8.69 -15.49
C GLY A 66 -25.31 7.25 -15.56
N ASP A 67 -26.61 7.06 -15.79
CA ASP A 67 -27.18 5.70 -15.87
C ASP A 67 -26.84 4.96 -17.18
N ALA A 68 -26.37 5.69 -18.19
CA ALA A 68 -25.99 5.18 -19.50
C ALA A 68 -24.46 5.12 -19.68
N ASP A 69 -23.68 5.16 -18.59
CA ASP A 69 -22.21 5.09 -18.61
C ASP A 69 -21.72 3.74 -19.20
N PRO A 70 -21.06 3.75 -20.38
CA PRO A 70 -20.61 2.52 -21.03
C PRO A 70 -19.21 2.07 -20.55
N VAL A 71 -18.53 2.87 -19.73
CA VAL A 71 -17.14 2.64 -19.29
C VAL A 71 -17.12 2.10 -17.87
N VAL A 72 -17.84 2.76 -16.96
CA VAL A 72 -18.00 2.33 -15.57
C VAL A 72 -19.50 2.12 -15.34
N PRO A 73 -19.97 0.88 -15.16
CA PRO A 73 -21.39 0.63 -14.94
C PRO A 73 -21.90 1.38 -13.70
N VAL A 74 -23.08 1.99 -13.81
CA VAL A 74 -23.74 2.75 -12.74
C VAL A 74 -23.96 1.91 -11.46
N GLU A 75 -24.07 0.58 -11.62
CA GLU A 75 -24.15 -0.40 -10.53
C GLU A 75 -23.00 -0.27 -9.52
N VAL A 76 -21.82 0.19 -9.96
CA VAL A 76 -20.70 0.47 -9.07
C VAL A 76 -21.11 1.52 -8.04
N SER A 77 -21.69 2.65 -8.45
CA SER A 77 -22.16 3.67 -7.48
C SER A 77 -23.36 3.21 -6.68
N ARG A 78 -24.33 2.54 -7.30
CA ARG A 78 -25.52 2.01 -6.59
C ARG A 78 -25.12 1.07 -5.44
N SER A 79 -24.18 0.15 -5.68
CA SER A 79 -23.68 -0.79 -4.66
C SER A 79 -22.92 -0.09 -3.53
N TRP A 80 -22.11 0.92 -3.84
CA TRP A 80 -21.41 1.73 -2.83
C TRP A 80 -22.37 2.55 -1.97
N VAL A 81 -23.37 3.18 -2.59
CA VAL A 81 -24.41 3.94 -1.89
C VAL A 81 -25.17 3.05 -0.93
N GLN A 82 -25.59 1.86 -1.37
CA GLN A 82 -26.25 0.88 -0.52
C GLN A 82 -25.37 0.48 0.67
N ARG A 83 -24.13 0.03 0.41
CA ARG A 83 -23.18 -0.42 1.44
C ARG A 83 -22.93 0.64 2.51
N LEU A 84 -22.69 1.88 2.10
CA LEU A 84 -22.39 2.97 3.03
C LEU A 84 -23.62 3.37 3.87
N ARG A 85 -24.82 3.34 3.27
CA ARG A 85 -26.08 3.55 4.02
C ARG A 85 -26.31 2.45 5.06
N GLU A 86 -26.08 1.18 4.72
CA GLU A 86 -26.18 0.05 5.66
C GLU A 86 -25.19 0.18 6.83
N LEU A 87 -24.03 0.79 6.60
CA LEU A 87 -23.04 1.07 7.64
C LEU A 87 -23.38 2.29 8.51
N GLY A 88 -24.40 3.06 8.14
CA GLY A 88 -24.83 4.28 8.83
C GLY A 88 -24.06 5.54 8.42
N THR A 89 -23.36 5.52 7.28
CA THR A 89 -22.69 6.71 6.73
C THR A 89 -23.72 7.66 6.10
N GLN A 90 -23.51 8.96 6.21
CA GLN A 90 -24.31 9.95 5.48
C GLN A 90 -23.95 9.91 3.99
N VAL A 91 -24.91 9.53 3.14
CA VAL A 91 -24.67 9.37 1.69
C VAL A 91 -25.72 10.09 0.86
N ASP A 92 -25.25 11.00 0.02
CA ASP A 92 -26.03 11.61 -1.06
C ASP A 92 -25.71 10.94 -2.40
N TYR A 93 -26.71 10.85 -3.28
CA TYR A 93 -26.57 10.21 -4.58
C TYR A 93 -27.36 10.96 -5.66
N ALA A 94 -26.67 11.34 -6.72
CA ALA A 94 -27.23 11.91 -7.93
C ALA A 94 -26.95 10.97 -9.11
N GLU A 95 -28.03 10.41 -9.66
CA GLU A 95 -27.98 9.61 -10.88
C GLU A 95 -28.60 10.42 -12.02
N TYR A 96 -27.90 10.52 -13.14
CA TYR A 96 -28.28 11.37 -14.28
C TYR A 96 -28.83 10.51 -15.43
N PRO A 97 -30.14 10.60 -15.74
CA PRO A 97 -30.75 9.80 -16.80
C PRO A 97 -30.20 10.15 -18.18
N GLY A 98 -29.84 9.12 -18.95
CA GLY A 98 -29.29 9.21 -20.31
C GLY A 98 -27.86 9.74 -20.40
N VAL A 99 -27.22 10.07 -19.28
CA VAL A 99 -25.84 10.57 -19.25
C VAL A 99 -24.86 9.40 -19.31
N GLY A 100 -23.82 9.54 -20.12
CA GLY A 100 -22.78 8.54 -20.29
C GLY A 100 -21.67 8.68 -19.25
N HIS A 101 -20.43 8.41 -19.67
CA HIS A 101 -19.26 8.47 -18.78
C HIS A 101 -18.97 9.89 -18.26
N ASP A 102 -19.47 10.92 -18.93
CA ASP A 102 -19.23 12.34 -18.68
C ASP A 102 -20.11 12.95 -17.57
N SER A 103 -20.52 12.14 -16.59
CA SER A 103 -21.33 12.60 -15.44
C SER A 103 -20.69 13.70 -14.59
N TRP A 104 -19.40 13.97 -14.78
CA TRP A 104 -18.73 15.14 -14.22
C TRP A 104 -19.21 16.46 -14.81
N VAL A 105 -19.70 16.51 -16.04
CA VAL A 105 -20.22 17.74 -16.63
C VAL A 105 -21.35 18.31 -15.75
N PRO A 106 -22.47 17.60 -15.52
CA PRO A 106 -23.52 18.09 -14.63
C PRO A 106 -23.09 18.14 -13.15
N ALA A 107 -22.19 17.27 -12.68
CA ALA A 107 -21.77 17.28 -11.26
C ALA A 107 -21.00 18.55 -10.86
N TYR A 108 -20.14 19.04 -11.76
CA TYR A 108 -19.36 20.28 -11.53
C TYR A 108 -20.05 21.52 -12.09
N GLU A 109 -21.08 21.37 -12.91
CA GLU A 109 -21.82 22.48 -13.50
C GLU A 109 -22.34 23.41 -12.41
N ASN A 110 -22.17 24.72 -12.64
CA ASN A 110 -22.59 25.79 -11.71
C ASN A 110 -22.09 25.62 -10.26
N GLY A 111 -21.01 24.84 -10.06
CA GLY A 111 -20.42 24.62 -8.74
C GLY A 111 -21.25 23.77 -7.78
N GLN A 112 -22.21 22.98 -8.26
CA GLN A 112 -23.11 22.16 -7.42
C GLN A 112 -22.36 21.31 -6.38
N ILE A 113 -21.29 20.63 -6.81
CA ILE A 113 -20.47 19.81 -5.91
C ILE A 113 -19.79 20.63 -4.81
N PHE A 114 -19.39 21.87 -5.09
CA PHE A 114 -18.76 22.77 -4.12
C PHE A 114 -19.79 23.36 -3.15
N GLU A 115 -20.99 23.67 -3.64
CA GLU A 115 -22.13 24.07 -2.80
C GLU A 115 -22.62 22.94 -1.89
N TRP A 116 -22.42 21.69 -2.30
CA TRP A 116 -22.62 20.55 -1.42
C TRP A 116 -21.54 20.49 -0.33
N PHE A 117 -20.26 20.61 -0.71
CA PHE A 117 -19.14 20.60 0.25
C PHE A 117 -19.21 21.71 1.30
N SER A 118 -19.64 22.91 0.92
CA SER A 118 -19.67 24.10 1.79
C SER A 118 -20.50 23.92 3.07
N ARG A 119 -21.41 22.93 3.07
CA ARG A 119 -22.31 22.57 4.18
C ARG A 119 -21.61 21.80 5.29
N PHE A 120 -20.41 21.27 5.04
CA PHE A 120 -19.76 20.34 5.94
C PHE A 120 -18.46 20.90 6.50
N ARG A 121 -18.23 20.59 7.79
CA ARG A 121 -16.95 20.74 8.48
C ARG A 121 -16.59 19.40 9.07
N ARG A 122 -15.31 19.07 9.08
CA ARG A 122 -14.79 17.87 9.73
C ARG A 122 -15.03 17.93 11.23
N ASP A 123 -15.42 16.81 11.82
CA ASP A 123 -15.40 16.63 13.27
C ASP A 123 -14.04 16.05 13.70
N PRO A 124 -13.19 16.82 14.42
CA PRO A 124 -11.92 16.31 14.92
C PRO A 124 -12.09 15.31 16.08
N HIS A 125 -13.24 15.29 16.76
CA HIS A 125 -13.50 14.50 17.97
C HIS A 125 -14.82 13.71 17.89
N PRO A 126 -14.99 12.83 16.88
CA PRO A 126 -16.21 12.04 16.75
C PRO A 126 -16.34 11.05 17.91
N GLU A 127 -17.56 10.85 18.41
CA GLU A 127 -17.82 9.95 19.54
C GLU A 127 -17.46 8.48 19.25
N ARG A 128 -17.48 8.09 17.98
CA ARG A 128 -17.22 6.73 17.50
C ARG A 128 -16.26 6.75 16.32
N VAL A 129 -15.28 5.86 16.33
CA VAL A 129 -14.37 5.63 15.21
C VAL A 129 -14.45 4.15 14.84
N ARG A 130 -14.87 3.89 13.61
CA ARG A 130 -14.68 2.60 12.95
C ARG A 130 -13.48 2.73 12.02
N PHE A 131 -12.53 1.82 12.15
CA PHE A 131 -11.33 1.84 11.35
C PHE A 131 -10.90 0.44 10.95
N ALA A 132 -10.63 0.28 9.66
CA ALA A 132 -10.19 -0.92 9.01
C ALA A 132 -8.96 -0.59 8.14
N THR A 133 -7.90 -1.38 8.27
CA THR A 133 -6.69 -1.22 7.46
C THR A 133 -5.88 -2.51 7.41
N GLU A 134 -5.15 -2.70 6.31
CA GLU A 134 -4.19 -3.78 6.11
C GLU A 134 -2.74 -3.27 6.12
N ARG A 135 -2.56 -1.95 6.30
CA ARG A 135 -1.30 -1.24 6.02
C ARG A 135 -0.92 -0.30 7.14
N TYR A 136 0.33 -0.40 7.59
CA TYR A 136 0.94 0.54 8.52
C TYR A 136 1.00 1.97 7.96
N ARG A 137 1.16 2.16 6.64
CA ARG A 137 1.09 3.49 6.01
C ARG A 137 -0.21 4.21 6.32
N TYR A 138 -1.30 3.46 6.52
CA TYR A 138 -2.64 3.95 6.83
C TYR A 138 -3.09 3.41 8.18
N ASN A 139 -2.36 3.76 9.25
CA ASN A 139 -2.58 3.23 10.59
C ASN A 139 -3.33 4.18 11.54
N ARG A 140 -3.84 5.32 11.07
CA ARG A 140 -4.55 6.28 11.94
C ARG A 140 -5.89 6.71 11.37
N ALA A 141 -6.87 6.85 12.25
CA ALA A 141 -8.17 7.45 12.01
C ALA A 141 -8.62 8.24 13.25
N HIS A 142 -8.68 9.56 13.14
CA HIS A 142 -9.05 10.50 14.21
C HIS A 142 -8.19 10.28 15.45
N TRP A 143 -8.82 9.87 16.55
CA TRP A 143 -8.18 9.54 17.82
C TRP A 143 -7.76 8.07 17.95
N VAL A 144 -7.89 7.24 16.91
CA VAL A 144 -7.46 5.84 16.90
C VAL A 144 -6.18 5.67 16.07
N GLU A 145 -5.19 4.99 16.64
CA GLU A 145 -3.97 4.54 15.96
C GLU A 145 -3.79 3.02 16.12
N ILE A 146 -3.45 2.34 15.03
CA ILE A 146 -3.09 0.92 15.02
C ILE A 146 -1.56 0.80 15.08
N ASP A 147 -1.06 0.18 16.14
CA ASP A 147 0.38 0.05 16.39
C ASP A 147 0.94 -1.27 15.86
N ARG A 148 0.12 -2.33 15.82
CA ARG A 148 0.54 -3.66 15.35
C ARG A 148 -0.61 -4.40 14.67
N LEU A 149 -0.39 -4.77 13.41
CA LEU A 149 -1.26 -5.63 12.61
C LEU A 149 -0.48 -6.76 11.94
N THR A 150 -1.20 -7.78 11.44
CA THR A 150 -0.63 -8.82 10.58
C THR A 150 -0.64 -8.34 9.13
N PRO A 151 0.52 -8.23 8.45
CA PRO A 151 0.59 -7.74 7.07
C PRO A 151 -0.34 -8.50 6.13
N GLY A 152 -1.17 -7.78 5.38
CA GLY A 152 -2.12 -8.38 4.43
C GLY A 152 -3.38 -8.99 5.05
N THR A 153 -3.55 -8.91 6.36
CA THR A 153 -4.81 -9.24 7.04
C THR A 153 -5.51 -7.94 7.43
N LEU A 154 -6.81 -7.84 7.13
CA LEU A 154 -7.62 -6.68 7.46
C LEU A 154 -7.82 -6.59 8.99
N ALA A 155 -7.08 -5.70 9.63
CA ALA A 155 -7.30 -5.37 11.03
C ALA A 155 -8.47 -4.39 11.14
N THR A 156 -9.34 -4.59 12.13
CA THR A 156 -10.47 -3.69 12.39
C THR A 156 -10.57 -3.31 13.86
N ILE A 157 -11.00 -2.09 14.11
CA ILE A 157 -11.31 -1.54 15.43
C ILE A 157 -12.57 -0.68 15.34
N ASP A 158 -13.50 -0.90 16.26
CA ASP A 158 -14.69 -0.07 16.48
C ASP A 158 -14.61 0.44 17.92
N ALA A 159 -14.25 1.70 18.08
CA ALA A 159 -14.05 2.35 19.37
C ALA A 159 -15.09 3.45 19.56
N ARG A 160 -15.75 3.49 20.71
CA ARG A 160 -16.84 4.43 21.00
C ARG A 160 -16.83 4.89 22.45
N LEU A 161 -16.99 6.20 22.64
CA LEU A 161 -17.37 6.79 23.92
C LEU A 161 -18.88 6.65 24.09
N THR A 162 -19.33 5.89 25.09
CA THR A 162 -20.75 5.63 25.35
C THR A 162 -21.32 6.52 26.46
N ALA A 163 -20.44 7.13 27.26
CA ALA A 163 -20.70 8.18 28.23
C ALA A 163 -19.38 8.91 28.53
N PRO A 164 -19.38 10.05 29.25
CA PRO A 164 -18.14 10.68 29.70
C PRO A 164 -17.23 9.68 30.42
N ASN A 165 -15.97 9.56 29.97
CA ASN A 165 -14.98 8.62 30.49
C ASN A 165 -15.41 7.13 30.48
N ARG A 166 -16.34 6.74 29.58
CA ARG A 166 -16.74 5.34 29.37
C ARG A 166 -16.50 4.95 27.92
N LEU A 167 -15.56 4.04 27.69
CA LEU A 167 -15.13 3.61 26.37
C LEU A 167 -15.41 2.12 26.14
N GLU A 168 -15.95 1.81 24.97
CA GLU A 168 -16.10 0.46 24.45
C GLU A 168 -15.31 0.30 23.16
N VAL A 169 -14.53 -0.77 23.07
CA VAL A 169 -13.71 -1.10 21.91
C VAL A 169 -13.96 -2.55 21.52
N THR A 170 -14.19 -2.79 20.22
CA THR A 170 -14.23 -4.12 19.62
C THR A 170 -13.17 -4.22 18.55
N THR A 171 -12.41 -5.32 18.52
CA THR A 171 -11.28 -5.52 17.63
C THR A 171 -11.37 -6.83 16.84
N ARG A 172 -10.73 -6.87 15.67
CA ARG A 172 -10.51 -8.10 14.88
C ARG A 172 -9.11 -8.04 14.25
N ASP A 173 -8.39 -9.15 14.29
CA ASP A 173 -7.06 -9.32 13.65
C ASP A 173 -6.04 -8.21 14.01
N LEU A 174 -6.13 -7.70 15.24
CA LEU A 174 -5.36 -6.56 15.72
C LEU A 174 -4.46 -6.96 16.90
N GLY A 175 -3.18 -6.59 16.83
CA GLY A 175 -2.18 -6.93 17.84
C GLY A 175 -1.92 -5.82 18.87
N ALA A 176 -2.00 -4.55 18.47
CA ALA A 176 -1.84 -3.40 19.35
C ALA A 176 -2.46 -2.13 18.75
N PHE A 177 -2.93 -1.24 19.61
CA PHE A 177 -3.49 0.05 19.22
C PHE A 177 -3.35 1.09 20.34
N THR A 178 -3.42 2.35 19.95
CA THR A 178 -3.30 3.52 20.82
C THR A 178 -4.45 4.48 20.57
N LEU A 179 -4.98 5.08 21.63
CA LEU A 179 -6.04 6.07 21.60
C LEU A 179 -5.52 7.43 22.05
N HIS A 180 -5.73 8.45 21.21
CA HIS A 180 -5.31 9.83 21.40
C HIS A 180 -6.52 10.71 21.69
N LEU A 181 -6.96 10.75 22.95
CA LEU A 181 -8.23 11.38 23.34
C LEU A 181 -8.06 12.81 23.88
N ALA A 182 -6.85 13.37 23.82
CA ALA A 182 -6.61 14.76 24.19
C ALA A 182 -7.58 15.72 23.48
N GLY A 183 -8.25 16.57 24.27
CA GLY A 183 -9.22 17.55 23.75
C GLY A 183 -10.61 16.97 23.42
N HIS A 184 -10.82 15.66 23.49
CA HIS A 184 -12.12 15.07 23.23
C HIS A 184 -13.14 15.48 24.32
N PRO A 185 -14.33 16.04 23.98
CA PRO A 185 -15.26 16.60 24.97
C PRO A 185 -15.79 15.61 26.02
N GLN A 186 -15.89 14.33 25.65
CA GLN A 186 -16.33 13.24 26.53
C GLN A 186 -15.19 12.53 27.30
N TYR A 187 -13.95 13.07 27.26
CA TYR A 187 -12.80 12.48 27.91
C TYR A 187 -12.09 13.46 28.84
N SER A 188 -11.62 12.97 29.99
CA SER A 188 -10.75 13.71 30.90
C SER A 188 -9.75 12.76 31.57
N ALA A 189 -8.47 13.08 31.47
CA ALA A 189 -7.40 12.31 32.12
C ALA A 189 -7.46 12.34 33.67
N GLU A 190 -8.23 13.28 34.23
CA GLU A 190 -8.37 13.47 35.69
C GLU A 190 -9.48 12.60 36.31
N ARG A 191 -10.34 12.00 35.49
CA ARG A 191 -11.49 11.21 35.94
C ARG A 191 -11.24 9.71 35.77
N PRO A 192 -11.85 8.86 36.62
CA PRO A 192 -11.80 7.41 36.42
C PRO A 192 -12.30 7.02 35.03
N LEU A 193 -11.57 6.12 34.35
CA LEU A 193 -11.94 5.58 33.03
C LEU A 193 -12.59 4.20 33.20
N GLU A 194 -13.81 4.04 32.67
CA GLU A 194 -14.41 2.72 32.46
C GLU A 194 -14.11 2.27 31.03
N LEU A 195 -13.29 1.23 30.88
CA LEU A 195 -12.88 0.71 29.58
C LEU A 195 -13.25 -0.76 29.42
N ARG A 196 -13.90 -1.08 28.30
CA ARG A 196 -14.11 -2.46 27.84
C ARG A 196 -13.47 -2.67 26.48
N ILE A 197 -12.66 -3.72 26.34
CA ILE A 197 -12.12 -4.18 25.05
C ILE A 197 -12.60 -5.61 24.82
N ASP A 198 -13.21 -5.86 23.66
CA ASP A 198 -13.79 -7.16 23.26
C ASP A 198 -14.74 -7.71 24.36
N GLY A 199 -15.58 -6.82 24.93
CA GLY A 199 -16.54 -7.13 25.99
C GLY A 199 -15.94 -7.31 27.40
N ARG A 200 -14.62 -7.25 27.57
CA ARG A 200 -13.94 -7.44 28.87
C ARG A 200 -13.49 -6.10 29.46
N ALA A 201 -13.73 -5.91 30.75
CA ALA A 201 -13.24 -4.73 31.47
C ALA A 201 -11.70 -4.74 31.56
N ILE A 202 -11.08 -3.60 31.25
CA ILE A 202 -9.63 -3.39 31.34
C ILE A 202 -9.34 -2.46 32.51
N ARG A 203 -8.49 -2.92 33.44
CA ARG A 203 -8.02 -2.06 34.53
C ARG A 203 -6.90 -1.17 34.01
N THR A 204 -7.18 0.12 33.88
CA THR A 204 -6.19 1.14 33.56
C THR A 204 -6.61 2.47 34.19
N ARG A 205 -5.67 3.39 34.38
CA ARG A 205 -5.99 4.77 34.73
C ARG A 205 -6.30 5.55 33.45
N ALA A 206 -7.05 6.63 33.56
CA ALA A 206 -7.08 7.62 32.50
C ALA A 206 -5.66 8.19 32.31
N GLY A 207 -5.30 8.49 31.07
CA GLY A 207 -3.98 8.94 30.67
C GLY A 207 -3.98 9.36 29.20
N GLU A 208 -2.89 9.95 28.72
CA GLU A 208 -2.77 10.34 27.32
C GLU A 208 -1.34 10.05 26.84
N PRO A 209 -1.15 9.25 25.78
CA PRO A 209 -2.18 8.45 25.11
C PRO A 209 -2.55 7.18 25.93
N LEU A 210 -3.59 6.46 25.52
CA LEU A 210 -3.96 5.15 26.07
C LEU A 210 -3.54 4.05 25.10
N SER A 211 -2.53 3.25 25.45
CA SER A 211 -2.00 2.19 24.59
C SER A 211 -2.31 0.79 25.10
N PHE A 212 -2.64 -0.10 24.17
CA PHE A 212 -3.02 -1.47 24.46
C PHE A 212 -2.34 -2.45 23.51
N SER A 213 -1.91 -3.58 24.06
CA SER A 213 -1.29 -4.66 23.29
C SER A 213 -1.85 -6.02 23.72
N ARG A 214 -1.89 -6.96 22.77
CA ARG A 214 -2.25 -8.35 23.06
C ARG A 214 -1.09 -9.06 23.76
N GLN A 215 -1.39 -9.62 24.93
CA GLN A 215 -0.53 -10.50 25.70
C GLN A 215 -1.16 -11.91 25.62
N GLY A 216 -0.76 -12.67 24.60
CA GLY A 216 -1.47 -13.89 24.19
C GLY A 216 -2.92 -13.59 23.76
N ASN A 217 -3.89 -14.24 24.41
CA ASN A 217 -5.32 -14.09 24.09
C ASN A 217 -6.04 -12.99 24.89
N ARG A 218 -5.30 -12.09 25.55
CA ARG A 218 -5.86 -11.02 26.39
C ARG A 218 -5.26 -9.67 26.04
N TRP A 219 -6.05 -8.61 26.19
CA TRP A 219 -5.58 -7.23 26.10
C TRP A 219 -5.02 -6.77 27.44
N ALA A 220 -3.93 -6.01 27.39
CA ALA A 220 -3.34 -5.32 28.53
C ALA A 220 -3.08 -3.84 28.19
N ALA A 221 -3.18 -2.97 29.19
CA ALA A 221 -2.85 -1.54 29.08
C ALA A 221 -1.34 -1.33 29.13
N VAL A 222 -0.65 -1.82 28.10
CA VAL A 222 0.80 -1.77 27.94
C VAL A 222 1.08 -1.36 26.49
N PRO A 223 1.92 -0.33 26.25
CA PRO A 223 2.28 0.08 24.90
C PRO A 223 2.99 -1.06 24.16
N TYR A 224 2.79 -1.11 22.85
CA TYR A 224 3.58 -2.01 22.01
C TYR A 224 4.91 -1.34 21.67
N GLU A 225 6.00 -2.00 22.05
CA GLU A 225 7.34 -1.60 21.65
C GLU A 225 7.76 -2.43 20.43
N PRO A 226 7.76 -1.83 19.21
CA PRO A 226 8.19 -2.55 18.03
C PRO A 226 9.68 -2.88 18.11
N PRO A 227 10.11 -4.08 17.70
CA PRO A 227 11.54 -4.36 17.53
C PRO A 227 12.17 -3.41 16.50
N ALA A 228 13.49 -3.24 16.56
CA ALA A 228 14.22 -2.32 15.69
C ALA A 228 13.96 -2.57 14.18
N LEU A 229 13.74 -3.81 13.78
CA LEU A 229 13.38 -4.21 12.42
C LEU A 229 11.89 -4.60 12.31
N ALA A 230 10.99 -3.76 12.80
CA ALA A 230 9.56 -3.94 12.59
C ALA A 230 9.10 -3.30 11.27
N LYS A 231 8.06 -3.89 10.65
CA LYS A 231 7.26 -3.18 9.66
C LYS A 231 6.60 -1.97 10.31
N ARG A 232 6.68 -0.83 9.63
CA ARG A 232 6.22 0.47 10.13
C ARG A 232 5.74 1.35 8.96
N PRO A 233 5.04 2.47 9.20
CA PRO A 233 4.63 3.37 8.14
C PRO A 233 5.83 3.77 7.26
N GLY A 234 5.73 3.53 5.94
CA GLY A 234 6.82 3.82 4.98
C GLY A 234 7.94 2.78 4.90
N ALA A 235 7.94 1.77 5.78
CA ALA A 235 8.84 0.62 5.76
C ALA A 235 8.05 -0.66 6.07
N GLU A 236 7.06 -0.98 5.23
CA GLU A 236 6.21 -2.17 5.35
C GLU A 236 6.09 -3.04 4.07
N GLY A 237 6.50 -2.55 2.90
CA GLY A 237 6.24 -3.19 1.60
C GLY A 237 4.92 -2.68 0.98
N PRO A 238 4.35 -3.37 -0.03
CA PRO A 238 4.89 -4.51 -0.77
C PRO A 238 5.95 -4.08 -1.78
N ILE A 239 6.34 -4.97 -2.71
CA ILE A 239 7.37 -4.72 -3.74
C ILE A 239 7.19 -3.37 -4.46
N SER A 240 5.95 -3.04 -4.82
CA SER A 240 5.63 -1.75 -5.47
C SER A 240 6.01 -0.51 -4.65
N ALA A 241 6.20 -0.61 -3.33
CA ALA A 241 6.62 0.52 -2.49
C ALA A 241 8.03 1.02 -2.86
N ALA A 242 8.92 0.14 -3.33
CA ALA A 242 10.27 0.51 -3.75
C ALA A 242 10.28 1.44 -4.98
N ILE A 243 9.25 1.35 -5.83
CA ILE A 243 9.13 2.13 -7.07
C ILE A 243 8.09 3.25 -6.99
N ALA A 244 7.44 3.42 -5.83
CA ALA A 244 6.41 4.45 -5.61
C ALA A 244 6.98 5.83 -5.24
N SER A 245 8.30 5.94 -5.05
CA SER A 245 9.03 7.17 -4.78
C SER A 245 10.31 7.22 -5.62
N ARG A 246 11.21 8.18 -5.36
CA ARG A 246 12.48 8.29 -6.07
C ARG A 246 13.26 6.97 -5.98
N HIS A 247 13.64 6.41 -7.13
CA HIS A 247 14.37 5.15 -7.22
C HIS A 247 15.39 5.15 -8.36
N ILE A 248 16.38 4.26 -8.27
CA ILE A 248 17.41 4.02 -9.31
C ILE A 248 17.62 2.53 -9.52
N TYR A 249 18.07 2.16 -10.72
CA TYR A 249 18.32 0.78 -11.14
C TYR A 249 19.81 0.51 -11.15
N VAL A 250 20.26 -0.54 -10.46
CA VAL A 250 21.67 -0.80 -10.20
C VAL A 250 22.04 -2.19 -10.69
N TYR A 251 22.90 -2.27 -11.72
CA TYR A 251 23.40 -3.54 -12.22
C TYR A 251 24.76 -3.90 -11.59
N GLY A 252 24.98 -5.20 -11.36
CA GLY A 252 26.18 -5.72 -10.73
C GLY A 252 27.39 -5.78 -11.66
N THR A 253 28.58 -5.45 -11.15
CA THR A 253 29.83 -5.48 -11.91
C THR A 253 30.90 -6.41 -11.34
N GLY A 254 30.56 -7.20 -10.33
CA GLY A 254 31.43 -8.21 -9.71
C GLY A 254 31.54 -9.52 -10.51
N GLY A 255 32.51 -10.34 -10.15
CA GLY A 255 32.77 -11.65 -10.76
C GLY A 255 33.54 -11.62 -12.08
N ASP A 256 34.30 -10.55 -12.35
CA ASP A 256 35.10 -10.35 -13.57
C ASP A 256 34.34 -10.70 -14.88
N PRO A 257 33.16 -10.10 -15.12
CA PRO A 257 32.33 -10.45 -16.25
C PRO A 257 33.01 -10.08 -17.58
N SER A 258 32.74 -10.88 -18.61
CA SER A 258 33.11 -10.49 -19.98
C SER A 258 32.40 -9.17 -20.38
N PRO A 259 32.92 -8.44 -21.39
CA PRO A 259 32.24 -7.24 -21.89
C PRO A 259 30.79 -7.50 -22.33
N GLU A 260 30.52 -8.66 -22.91
CA GLU A 260 29.18 -9.08 -23.35
C GLU A 260 28.26 -9.32 -22.15
N GLU A 261 28.74 -10.02 -21.13
CA GLU A 261 27.98 -10.27 -19.91
C GLU A 261 27.67 -8.97 -19.15
N LEU A 262 28.66 -8.08 -19.03
CA LEU A 262 28.46 -6.77 -18.39
C LEU A 262 27.41 -5.93 -19.13
N GLU A 263 27.41 -5.97 -20.47
CA GLU A 263 26.41 -5.28 -21.26
C GLU A 263 25.02 -5.93 -21.13
N ALA A 264 24.93 -7.26 -21.05
CA ALA A 264 23.67 -7.95 -20.77
C ALA A 264 23.07 -7.55 -19.41
N ARG A 265 23.90 -7.47 -18.35
CA ARG A 265 23.48 -7.00 -17.02
C ARG A 265 22.98 -5.54 -17.07
N ARG A 266 23.68 -4.67 -17.80
CA ARG A 266 23.24 -3.27 -18.04
C ARG A 266 21.91 -3.23 -18.79
N ALA A 267 21.76 -4.01 -19.85
CA ALA A 267 20.58 -4.04 -20.70
C ALA A 267 19.34 -4.48 -19.90
N GLN A 268 19.48 -5.51 -19.05
CA GLN A 268 18.41 -5.97 -18.16
C GLN A 268 17.93 -4.85 -17.22
N ALA A 269 18.85 -4.17 -16.53
CA ALA A 269 18.51 -3.07 -15.63
C ALA A 269 17.91 -1.86 -16.40
N THR A 270 18.40 -1.58 -17.60
CA THR A 270 17.89 -0.51 -18.47
C THR A 270 16.48 -0.79 -18.97
N GLN A 271 16.18 -2.05 -19.32
CA GLN A 271 14.84 -2.47 -19.70
C GLN A 271 13.84 -2.28 -18.56
N ALA A 272 14.23 -2.64 -17.34
CA ALA A 272 13.40 -2.43 -16.15
C ALA A 272 13.21 -0.95 -15.82
N ALA A 273 14.21 -0.11 -16.10
CA ALA A 273 14.16 1.34 -15.96
C ALA A 273 13.39 2.04 -17.08
N ASN A 274 12.90 1.33 -18.10
CA ASN A 274 12.12 1.96 -19.16
C ASN A 274 10.64 2.10 -18.75
N TRP A 275 10.30 3.28 -18.20
CA TRP A 275 8.92 3.63 -17.86
C TRP A 275 8.21 4.42 -18.97
N SER A 276 8.83 4.49 -20.15
CA SER A 276 8.24 5.22 -21.27
C SER A 276 7.21 4.36 -21.98
N VAL A 277 5.96 4.81 -21.94
CA VAL A 277 4.85 4.12 -22.59
C VAL A 277 3.94 5.08 -23.34
N ASP A 278 3.54 4.62 -24.52
CA ASP A 278 2.43 5.19 -25.25
C ASP A 278 1.13 4.61 -24.69
N ARG A 279 0.22 5.50 -24.26
CA ARG A 279 -1.07 5.13 -23.65
C ARG A 279 -2.23 5.41 -24.62
N GLY A 280 -1.91 5.57 -25.91
CA GLY A 280 -2.86 5.83 -26.97
C GLY A 280 -3.26 7.31 -27.08
N PRO A 281 -4.14 7.63 -28.04
CA PRO A 281 -4.44 9.01 -28.43
C PRO A 281 -5.01 9.88 -27.30
N PHE A 282 -5.73 9.28 -26.34
CA PHE A 282 -6.38 10.00 -25.25
C PHE A 282 -5.42 10.36 -24.10
N TRP A 283 -4.49 9.47 -23.76
CA TRP A 283 -3.60 9.61 -22.60
C TRP A 283 -2.16 10.02 -22.95
N GLY A 284 -1.84 10.03 -24.24
CA GLY A 284 -0.54 10.40 -24.79
C GLY A 284 0.60 9.51 -24.33
N ARG A 285 1.83 10.01 -24.49
CA ARG A 285 3.06 9.32 -24.09
C ARG A 285 3.57 9.83 -22.75
N VAL A 286 3.86 8.91 -21.83
CA VAL A 286 4.61 9.21 -20.60
C VAL A 286 6.07 8.87 -20.86
N MET A 287 6.96 9.79 -20.50
CA MET A 287 8.41 9.63 -20.66
C MET A 287 9.05 9.77 -19.28
N VAL A 288 9.37 8.64 -18.66
CA VAL A 288 10.05 8.59 -17.36
C VAL A 288 11.24 7.65 -17.51
N PHE A 289 12.42 8.11 -17.10
CA PHE A 289 13.67 7.38 -17.21
C PHE A 289 14.42 7.46 -15.88
N PRO A 290 14.12 6.58 -14.92
CA PRO A 290 14.97 6.39 -13.75
C PRO A 290 16.41 6.09 -14.19
N ARG A 291 17.38 6.53 -13.37
CA ARG A 291 18.80 6.32 -13.69
C ARG A 291 19.14 4.83 -13.59
N THR A 292 19.88 4.34 -14.58
CA THR A 292 20.57 3.04 -14.53
C THR A 292 22.05 3.26 -14.28
N ILE A 293 22.62 2.62 -13.26
CA ILE A 293 23.99 2.85 -12.79
C ILE A 293 24.67 1.54 -12.41
N ALA A 294 26.00 1.48 -12.53
CA ALA A 294 26.78 0.37 -12.01
C ALA A 294 26.77 0.40 -10.46
N ASP A 295 26.80 -0.77 -9.82
CA ASP A 295 26.97 -0.90 -8.37
C ASP A 295 28.15 -0.10 -7.81
N ARG A 296 29.31 -0.12 -8.48
CA ARG A 296 30.53 0.62 -8.10
C ARG A 296 30.42 2.14 -8.22
N ASP A 297 29.45 2.64 -8.98
CA ASP A 297 29.25 4.07 -9.23
C ASP A 297 28.15 4.68 -8.36
N VAL A 298 27.46 3.87 -7.54
CA VAL A 298 26.43 4.36 -6.61
C VAL A 298 27.06 5.24 -5.54
N ARG A 299 26.59 6.48 -5.46
CA ARG A 299 27.13 7.50 -4.54
C ARG A 299 26.41 7.46 -3.19
N PRO A 300 27.02 7.94 -2.09
CA PRO A 300 26.33 8.10 -0.81
C PRO A 300 25.02 8.89 -0.91
N SER A 301 25.00 9.98 -1.70
CA SER A 301 23.79 10.77 -1.96
C SER A 301 22.67 9.99 -2.66
N ASP A 302 23.01 8.96 -3.45
CA ASP A 302 22.02 8.08 -4.06
C ASP A 302 21.40 7.16 -3.01
N LEU A 303 22.21 6.60 -2.10
CA LEU A 303 21.74 5.76 -0.97
C LEU A 303 20.82 6.54 -0.02
N GLU A 304 21.12 7.83 0.21
CA GLU A 304 20.30 8.69 1.07
C GLU A 304 19.00 9.13 0.39
N SER A 305 18.99 9.35 -0.93
CA SER A 305 17.86 10.02 -1.62
C SER A 305 16.96 9.10 -2.43
N ALA A 306 17.35 7.84 -2.65
CA ALA A 306 16.63 6.93 -3.54
C ALA A 306 16.46 5.53 -2.94
N ASN A 307 15.36 4.88 -3.30
CA ASN A 307 15.28 3.43 -3.24
C ASN A 307 16.15 2.81 -4.34
N LEU A 308 16.64 1.59 -4.12
CA LEU A 308 17.50 0.90 -5.06
C LEU A 308 16.80 -0.33 -5.63
N VAL A 309 16.81 -0.50 -6.95
CA VAL A 309 16.43 -1.75 -7.62
C VAL A 309 17.73 -2.44 -8.02
N LEU A 310 18.13 -3.49 -7.29
CA LEU A 310 19.41 -4.16 -7.43
C LEU A 310 19.28 -5.41 -8.31
N PHE A 311 20.13 -5.52 -9.33
CA PHE A 311 20.20 -6.68 -10.23
C PHE A 311 21.46 -7.49 -9.99
N GLY A 312 21.32 -8.81 -10.06
CA GLY A 312 22.40 -9.78 -9.90
C GLY A 312 22.24 -10.60 -8.61
N THR A 313 23.35 -11.11 -8.11
CA THR A 313 23.48 -11.94 -6.91
C THR A 313 24.45 -11.28 -5.93
N ARG A 314 24.69 -11.92 -4.78
CA ARG A 314 25.69 -11.46 -3.79
C ARG A 314 27.09 -11.40 -4.40
N GLU A 315 27.42 -12.30 -5.32
CA GLU A 315 28.74 -12.42 -5.95
C GLU A 315 28.94 -11.39 -7.06
N THR A 316 27.84 -10.98 -7.70
CA THR A 316 27.89 -10.14 -8.91
C THR A 316 27.54 -8.68 -8.66
N ASN A 317 26.89 -8.34 -7.54
CA ASN A 317 26.53 -6.97 -7.17
C ASN A 317 27.10 -6.56 -5.80
N SER A 318 27.99 -5.57 -5.78
CA SER A 318 28.72 -5.15 -4.58
C SER A 318 27.82 -4.57 -3.47
N LEU A 319 26.67 -3.98 -3.82
CA LEU A 319 25.69 -3.52 -2.83
C LEU A 319 24.92 -4.68 -2.20
N MET A 320 24.60 -5.71 -2.99
CA MET A 320 24.00 -6.93 -2.46
C MET A 320 24.98 -7.67 -1.54
N ALA A 321 26.27 -7.71 -1.91
CA ALA A 321 27.34 -8.22 -1.04
C ALA A 321 27.44 -7.43 0.26
N ARG A 322 27.43 -6.08 0.18
CA ARG A 322 27.51 -5.18 1.34
C ARG A 322 26.38 -5.41 2.35
N TYR A 323 25.18 -5.75 1.87
CA TYR A 323 24.01 -5.97 2.72
C TYR A 323 23.70 -7.45 2.98
N ALA A 324 24.60 -8.36 2.58
CA ALA A 324 24.38 -9.80 2.64
C ALA A 324 23.87 -10.29 3.99
N ASP A 325 24.53 -9.90 5.09
CA ASP A 325 24.16 -10.35 6.44
C ASP A 325 22.84 -9.77 6.98
N ARG A 326 22.25 -8.81 6.26
CA ARG A 326 21.01 -8.13 6.65
C ARG A 326 19.81 -8.60 5.83
N LEU A 327 20.05 -9.13 4.64
CA LEU A 327 19.01 -9.50 3.70
C LEU A 327 18.40 -10.87 4.08
N PRO A 328 17.07 -11.02 4.02
CA PRO A 328 16.40 -12.25 4.46
C PRO A 328 16.53 -13.40 3.47
N LEU A 329 16.85 -13.12 2.21
CA LEU A 329 16.81 -14.08 1.10
C LEU A 329 17.99 -13.87 0.15
N HIS A 330 18.63 -14.96 -0.26
CA HIS A 330 19.68 -14.96 -1.29
C HIS A 330 19.39 -16.03 -2.31
N LEU A 331 19.38 -15.65 -3.60
CA LEU A 331 19.38 -16.64 -4.68
C LEU A 331 20.80 -17.23 -4.80
N ASP A 332 20.88 -18.54 -4.82
CA ASP A 332 22.14 -19.25 -5.00
C ASP A 332 22.60 -19.11 -6.46
N ALA A 333 23.89 -18.82 -6.68
CA ALA A 333 24.41 -18.48 -8.01
C ALA A 333 24.18 -19.60 -9.05
N GLU A 334 24.25 -20.87 -8.61
CA GLU A 334 24.02 -22.05 -9.46
C GLU A 334 22.56 -22.17 -9.93
N ALA A 335 21.61 -21.51 -9.25
CA ALA A 335 20.19 -21.53 -9.59
C ALA A 335 19.75 -20.31 -10.45
N ALA A 336 20.64 -19.35 -10.71
CA ALA A 336 20.30 -18.06 -11.30
C ALA A 336 19.78 -18.13 -12.75
N ASP A 337 20.11 -19.20 -13.49
CA ASP A 337 19.66 -19.42 -14.86
C ASP A 337 18.27 -20.07 -14.96
N GLU A 338 17.82 -20.71 -13.88
CA GLU A 338 16.52 -21.39 -13.81
C GLU A 338 15.49 -20.62 -12.97
N TYR A 339 15.94 -19.80 -12.01
CA TYR A 339 15.07 -19.14 -11.04
C TYR A 339 15.18 -17.62 -11.08
N GLY A 340 14.05 -16.95 -10.82
CA GLY A 340 14.02 -15.53 -10.51
C GLY A 340 13.55 -15.30 -9.08
N LEU A 341 14.34 -14.55 -8.31
CA LEU A 341 14.00 -14.11 -6.95
C LEU A 341 13.82 -12.60 -6.94
N LEU A 342 12.64 -12.16 -6.50
CA LEU A 342 12.26 -10.76 -6.39
C LEU A 342 11.74 -10.48 -4.99
N TYR A 343 12.30 -9.50 -4.26
CA TYR A 343 11.72 -9.08 -2.98
C TYR A 343 12.10 -7.67 -2.57
N VAL A 344 11.26 -7.05 -1.74
CA VAL A 344 11.53 -5.75 -1.14
C VAL A 344 11.99 -5.88 0.30
N PHE A 345 12.95 -5.04 0.70
CA PHE A 345 13.42 -4.99 2.08
C PHE A 345 13.84 -3.58 2.46
N PRO A 346 13.55 -3.11 3.69
CA PRO A 346 13.97 -1.79 4.13
C PRO A 346 15.44 -1.81 4.58
N ILE A 347 16.22 -0.88 4.08
CA ILE A 347 17.56 -0.57 4.56
C ILE A 347 17.51 0.88 5.03
N GLU A 348 17.61 1.06 6.35
CA GLU A 348 17.49 2.36 7.01
C GLU A 348 16.11 3.00 6.73
N GLU A 349 16.06 4.09 5.98
CA GLU A 349 14.82 4.78 5.59
C GLU A 349 14.42 4.56 4.13
N ARG A 350 15.10 3.65 3.41
CA ARG A 350 14.88 3.39 2.00
C ARG A 350 14.59 1.93 1.75
N TYR A 351 14.07 1.63 0.57
CA TYR A 351 13.89 0.26 0.11
C TYR A 351 15.04 -0.16 -0.78
N VAL A 352 15.43 -1.43 -0.64
CA VAL A 352 16.05 -2.19 -1.72
C VAL A 352 15.01 -3.16 -2.29
N LEU A 353 14.89 -3.17 -3.61
CA LEU A 353 14.18 -4.20 -4.37
C LEU A 353 15.24 -5.08 -5.00
N ILE A 354 15.36 -6.31 -4.52
CA ILE A 354 16.29 -7.30 -5.05
C ILE A 354 15.65 -8.01 -6.23
N SER A 355 16.36 -8.07 -7.35
CA SER A 355 16.01 -8.84 -8.54
C SER A 355 17.18 -9.73 -8.94
N SER A 356 17.17 -10.97 -8.47
CA SER A 356 18.22 -11.96 -8.72
C SER A 356 17.78 -13.01 -9.73
N GLY A 357 18.73 -13.45 -10.56
CA GLY A 357 18.50 -14.46 -11.59
C GLY A 357 17.58 -13.94 -12.70
N LEU A 358 16.55 -14.72 -13.02
CA LEU A 358 15.66 -14.44 -14.13
C LEU A 358 14.82 -13.16 -13.91
N PRO A 359 14.66 -12.31 -14.95
CA PRO A 359 13.88 -11.08 -14.83
C PRO A 359 12.39 -11.38 -14.62
N TRP A 360 11.72 -10.59 -13.78
CA TRP A 360 10.29 -10.75 -13.45
C TRP A 360 9.33 -10.44 -14.61
N TRP A 361 9.84 -10.03 -15.77
CA TRP A 361 9.09 -9.84 -17.00
C TRP A 361 9.43 -10.87 -18.07
N ARG A 362 10.24 -11.88 -17.74
CA ARG A 362 10.48 -13.03 -18.61
C ARG A 362 9.12 -13.68 -18.89
N SER A 363 8.80 -13.92 -20.15
CA SER A 363 7.63 -14.71 -20.53
C SER A 363 8.08 -15.87 -21.39
N THR A 364 7.50 -17.05 -21.14
CA THR A 364 7.67 -18.23 -21.99
C THR A 364 6.77 -18.18 -23.23
N ARG A 365 5.92 -17.15 -23.37
CA ARG A 365 5.15 -16.90 -24.59
C ARG A 365 6.00 -16.09 -25.59
N PRO A 366 6.01 -16.44 -26.89
CA PRO A 366 6.80 -15.71 -27.88
C PRO A 366 6.39 -14.24 -27.92
N ALA A 367 7.39 -13.35 -28.00
CA ALA A 367 7.17 -11.91 -28.07
C ALA A 367 6.34 -11.55 -29.32
N PRO A 368 5.17 -10.87 -29.18
CA PRO A 368 4.43 -10.41 -30.34
C PRO A 368 5.05 -9.11 -30.87
N GLY A 369 5.52 -9.14 -32.11
CA GLY A 369 5.79 -7.94 -32.89
C GLY A 369 4.48 -7.23 -33.29
N VAL A 370 4.30 -6.00 -32.83
CA VAL A 370 3.49 -4.88 -33.40
C VAL A 370 2.08 -5.21 -33.96
N ALA A 371 1.04 -5.04 -33.09
CA ALA A 371 -0.42 -4.72 -33.23
C ALA A 371 -1.33 -5.29 -34.38
N PRO A 372 -2.68 -5.46 -34.21
CA PRO A 372 -3.59 -4.90 -33.19
C PRO A 372 -4.55 -5.90 -32.46
N ALA A 373 -5.21 -5.44 -31.39
CA ALA A 373 -6.28 -6.15 -30.64
C ALA A 373 -7.69 -5.94 -31.26
N PRO A 374 -8.82 -6.57 -30.85
CA PRO A 374 -9.12 -7.68 -29.91
C PRO A 374 -9.95 -8.82 -30.66
N PRO A 375 -10.80 -9.74 -30.09
CA PRO A 375 -11.72 -9.69 -28.93
C PRO A 375 -11.50 -10.78 -27.84
N ALA A 376 -12.12 -10.59 -26.66
CA ALA A 376 -12.25 -11.55 -25.53
C ALA A 376 -13.74 -11.98 -25.38
N PRO A 377 -14.23 -12.85 -24.44
CA PRO A 377 -13.63 -13.67 -23.35
C PRO A 377 -14.20 -15.15 -23.30
N PRO A 378 -14.08 -15.98 -22.21
CA PRO A 378 -14.71 -15.82 -20.87
C PRO A 378 -13.74 -15.93 -19.65
N ALA A 379 -14.26 -15.55 -18.47
CA ALA A 379 -13.59 -15.19 -17.19
C ALA A 379 -13.15 -16.40 -16.30
N THR A 380 -12.30 -16.27 -15.25
CA THR A 380 -12.54 -15.66 -13.89
C THR A 380 -11.24 -15.12 -13.21
N PRO A 381 -11.27 -14.44 -12.04
CA PRO A 381 -10.95 -13.02 -11.81
C PRO A 381 -9.56 -12.74 -11.17
N GLY A 382 -9.06 -11.50 -11.32
CA GLY A 382 -8.03 -10.97 -10.40
C GLY A 382 -6.98 -10.01 -10.98
N ARG A 383 -6.81 -9.93 -12.30
CA ARG A 383 -6.18 -8.75 -12.94
C ARG A 383 -6.22 -8.79 -14.45
N ARG A 384 -6.90 -7.82 -15.05
CA ARG A 384 -6.66 -7.45 -16.44
C ARG A 384 -5.74 -6.22 -16.45
N PRO A 385 -4.64 -6.21 -17.23
CA PRO A 385 -3.94 -4.95 -17.49
C PRO A 385 -4.92 -3.98 -18.13
N SER A 386 -4.92 -2.75 -17.63
CA SER A 386 -5.72 -1.67 -18.18
C SER A 386 -5.37 -1.47 -19.66
N PRO A 387 -6.36 -1.34 -20.58
CA PRO A 387 -6.10 -1.04 -21.99
C PRO A 387 -5.38 0.32 -22.19
N PHE A 388 -5.23 1.11 -21.12
CA PHE A 388 -4.61 2.42 -21.11
C PHE A 388 -3.12 2.43 -20.74
N VAL A 389 -2.48 1.29 -20.51
CA VAL A 389 -1.05 1.26 -20.20
C VAL A 389 -0.36 0.15 -20.96
N GLY A 390 0.51 0.51 -21.92
CA GLY A 390 1.43 -0.44 -22.56
C GLY A 390 2.29 -1.19 -21.53
N ALA A 391 3.04 -2.19 -21.98
CA ALA A 391 3.83 -3.08 -21.13
C ALA A 391 5.03 -2.35 -20.45
N VAL A 392 4.77 -1.52 -19.45
CA VAL A 392 5.79 -1.08 -18.50
C VAL A 392 6.15 -2.28 -17.65
N VAL A 393 7.39 -2.74 -17.72
CA VAL A 393 7.92 -3.83 -16.88
C VAL A 393 7.62 -3.58 -15.39
N ALA A 394 7.69 -2.34 -14.93
CA ALA A 394 7.38 -1.94 -13.57
C ALA A 394 5.89 -2.11 -13.18
N LEU A 395 4.95 -2.17 -14.13
CA LEU A 395 3.56 -2.51 -13.81
C LEU A 395 3.38 -3.97 -13.40
N GLY A 396 4.26 -4.87 -13.86
CA GLY A 396 4.31 -6.25 -13.38
C GLY A 396 4.64 -6.36 -11.89
N LEU A 397 5.28 -5.33 -11.31
CA LEU A 397 5.58 -5.25 -9.88
C LEU A 397 4.39 -4.78 -9.04
N MET A 398 3.42 -4.12 -9.68
CA MET A 398 2.19 -3.74 -8.98
C MET A 398 1.53 -5.04 -8.52
N GLY A 399 0.87 -5.05 -7.37
CA GLY A 399 0.06 -6.18 -6.86
C GLY A 399 0.81 -7.45 -6.46
N LEU A 400 2.12 -7.54 -6.71
CA LEU A 400 2.95 -8.50 -6.01
C LEU A 400 2.97 -8.19 -4.51
N GLN A 401 3.18 -9.23 -3.70
CA GLN A 401 3.38 -9.11 -2.25
C GLN A 401 4.79 -8.61 -1.91
N ASP A 402 5.44 -9.14 -0.86
CA ASP A 402 6.76 -8.66 -0.44
C ASP A 402 7.90 -9.43 -1.10
N PHE A 403 7.68 -10.70 -1.44
CA PHE A 403 8.65 -11.54 -2.13
C PHE A 403 7.97 -12.52 -3.11
N LEU A 404 8.73 -12.92 -4.13
CA LEU A 404 8.36 -13.87 -5.16
C LEU A 404 9.59 -14.69 -5.56
N LEU A 405 9.45 -16.00 -5.59
CA LEU A 405 10.35 -16.94 -6.25
C LEU A 405 9.57 -17.66 -7.35
N PHE A 406 10.13 -17.71 -8.55
CA PHE A 406 9.56 -18.43 -9.69
C PHE A 406 10.63 -19.21 -10.44
N ARG A 407 10.22 -20.23 -11.19
CA ARG A 407 11.09 -21.05 -12.04
C ARG A 407 10.77 -20.82 -13.51
N ASP A 408 11.76 -20.54 -14.34
CA ASP A 408 11.68 -20.21 -15.78
C ASP A 408 10.94 -18.91 -16.13
N SER A 409 9.77 -18.69 -15.52
CA SER A 409 8.84 -17.61 -15.83
C SER A 409 8.01 -17.23 -14.59
N PRO A 410 7.64 -15.96 -14.38
CA PRO A 410 6.78 -15.51 -13.28
C PRO A 410 5.41 -16.19 -13.24
N GLU A 411 4.96 -16.79 -14.34
CA GLU A 411 3.75 -17.60 -14.41
C GLU A 411 3.88 -18.95 -13.68
N ASN A 412 5.11 -19.41 -13.43
CA ASN A 412 5.44 -20.64 -12.71
C ASN A 412 5.94 -20.29 -11.29
N VAL A 413 5.04 -19.73 -10.48
CA VAL A 413 5.33 -19.33 -9.10
C VAL A 413 5.69 -20.54 -8.26
N VAL A 414 6.86 -20.49 -7.61
CA VAL A 414 7.28 -21.47 -6.59
C VAL A 414 6.71 -21.05 -5.25
N VAL A 415 6.90 -19.78 -4.88
CA VAL A 415 6.29 -19.18 -3.68
C VAL A 415 6.19 -17.66 -3.84
N GLU A 416 5.08 -17.09 -3.40
CA GLU A 416 4.84 -15.65 -3.28
C GLU A 416 4.23 -15.37 -1.90
N GLY A 417 4.73 -14.36 -1.20
CA GLY A 417 4.29 -14.12 0.17
C GLY A 417 4.62 -12.73 0.73
N ARG A 418 4.19 -12.53 1.98
CA ARG A 418 4.54 -11.35 2.79
C ARG A 418 5.51 -11.75 3.89
N PHE A 419 6.44 -10.86 4.19
CA PHE A 419 7.20 -11.02 5.43
C PHE A 419 6.27 -10.76 6.62
N ASP A 420 6.62 -11.37 7.75
CA ASP A 420 5.93 -11.12 9.02
C ASP A 420 6.16 -9.67 9.52
N PRO A 421 5.55 -9.25 10.64
CA PRO A 421 5.76 -7.92 11.20
C PRO A 421 7.23 -7.56 11.52
N THR A 422 8.13 -8.54 11.56
CA THR A 422 9.57 -8.40 11.85
C THR A 422 10.46 -8.65 10.64
N TRP A 423 9.90 -8.63 9.43
CA TRP A 423 10.59 -8.88 8.17
C TRP A 423 11.16 -10.30 8.01
N GLN A 424 10.64 -11.28 8.76
CA GLN A 424 11.01 -12.68 8.61
C GLN A 424 10.06 -13.40 7.65
N VAL A 425 10.57 -14.41 6.96
CA VAL A 425 9.75 -15.26 6.09
C VAL A 425 8.90 -16.17 6.98
N PRO A 426 7.57 -16.20 6.81
CA PRO A 426 6.71 -17.14 7.53
C PRO A 426 7.17 -18.59 7.32
N GLU A 427 7.13 -19.42 8.37
CA GLU A 427 7.71 -20.77 8.32
C GLU A 427 7.06 -21.68 7.25
N ALA A 428 5.80 -21.42 6.87
CA ALA A 428 5.16 -22.12 5.76
C ALA A 428 5.83 -21.83 4.40
N ASP A 429 6.20 -20.57 4.16
CA ASP A 429 6.87 -20.13 2.94
C ASP A 429 8.36 -20.50 2.98
N ALA A 430 8.98 -20.42 4.16
CA ALA A 430 10.36 -20.82 4.39
C ALA A 430 10.60 -22.30 4.02
N ARG A 431 9.65 -23.20 4.30
CA ARG A 431 9.74 -24.60 3.87
C ARG A 431 9.74 -24.76 2.35
N GLN A 432 8.92 -23.98 1.64
CA GLN A 432 8.86 -24.02 0.17
C GLN A 432 10.15 -23.46 -0.45
N LEU A 433 10.67 -22.35 0.10
CA LEU A 433 11.96 -21.80 -0.32
C LEU A 433 13.10 -22.80 -0.13
N ARG A 434 13.21 -23.44 1.05
CA ARG A 434 14.24 -24.47 1.30
C ARG A 434 14.09 -25.68 0.37
N ALA A 435 12.85 -26.12 0.11
CA ALA A 435 12.57 -27.24 -0.77
C ALA A 435 12.94 -26.97 -2.24
N SER A 436 12.99 -25.71 -2.67
CA SER A 436 13.42 -25.35 -4.03
C SER A 436 14.90 -25.64 -4.29
N GLY A 437 15.73 -25.64 -3.25
CA GLY A 437 17.18 -25.73 -3.38
C GLY A 437 17.86 -24.53 -4.07
N ALA A 438 17.10 -23.46 -4.37
CA ALA A 438 17.58 -22.30 -5.11
C ALA A 438 17.85 -21.07 -4.23
N VAL A 439 17.37 -21.07 -2.98
CA VAL A 439 17.40 -19.91 -2.09
C VAL A 439 17.96 -20.26 -0.73
N THR A 440 19.00 -19.54 -0.32
CA THR A 440 19.51 -19.54 1.05
C THR A 440 18.77 -18.49 1.89
N LEU A 441 18.22 -18.91 3.03
CA LEU A 441 17.57 -18.01 4.01
C LEU A 441 18.64 -17.31 4.86
N GLY A 442 18.60 -15.98 4.88
CA GLY A 442 19.40 -15.15 5.79
C GLY A 442 18.74 -14.98 7.15
N SER A 443 19.50 -14.51 8.14
CA SER A 443 18.95 -13.97 9.39
C SER A 443 18.85 -12.46 9.26
N ALA A 444 17.64 -11.89 9.29
CA ALA A 444 17.47 -10.44 9.28
C ALA A 444 17.89 -9.86 10.65
N VAL A 445 19.17 -9.50 10.81
CA VAL A 445 19.70 -9.00 12.09
C VAL A 445 19.48 -7.48 12.22
N PRO A 446 19.07 -6.98 13.41
CA PRO A 446 18.97 -5.53 13.66
C PRO A 446 20.29 -4.78 13.43
N ILE A 447 20.18 -3.49 13.10
CA ILE A 447 21.34 -2.58 13.06
C ILE A 447 21.90 -2.46 14.48
N ARG A 448 23.14 -2.86 14.73
CA ARG A 448 23.89 -2.37 15.90
C ARG A 448 24.21 -0.91 15.63
N THR A 449 23.75 -0.01 16.49
CA THR A 449 24.11 1.40 16.42
C THR A 449 25.62 1.54 16.66
N ASN A 450 26.24 2.58 16.09
CA ASN A 450 27.68 2.86 16.19
C ASN A 450 28.20 3.09 17.63
N GLU A 451 27.36 2.94 18.66
CA GLU A 451 27.76 2.99 20.07
C GLU A 451 28.24 1.62 20.61
N GLU A 452 28.08 0.53 19.85
CA GLU A 452 28.53 -0.82 20.24
C GLU A 452 29.70 -1.37 19.39
N ARG A 453 30.54 -0.50 18.79
CA ARG A 453 31.79 -0.90 18.13
C ARG A 453 33.02 -0.23 18.72
#